data_AF-A0A146FXI0-F1
#
_entry.id   AF-A0A146FXI0-F1
#
_cell.length_a   1.000
_cell.length_b   1.000
_cell.length_c   1.000
_cell.angle_alpha   90.00
_cell.angle_beta   90.00
_cell.angle_gamma   90.00
#
_symmetry.space_group_name_H-M   'P 1'
#
loop_
_entity.id
_entity.type
_entity.pdbx_description
1 polymer ?
#
loop_
_entity_poly.entity_id
_entity_poly.type
_entity_poly.pdbx_seq_one_letter_code
_entity_poly.pdbx_strand_id
1 'polypeptide(L)'
;MGGLQFPPGIDADDMIGQGKSGIAALDSKTKLVIKFPYDTDAGRAECAHEKEIYERLERSPLPRPSSLLKYYGSTEHGILLEYAKNAHGDVDCVSFYVDELLDLKVGDFTRSTDATPQAMKKDISDFGSAIYYLVTSQYPYPGMTDKQIEERFQRKECPDLTDVQLKSIIYPCWAGHYGSFEEVLVDVKEHIRLL
;
A
#
# COMPACT_ATOMS: atom_id res chain seq x y z
N MET A 1 25.55 -12.09 9.26
CA MET A 1 25.13 -11.06 8.29
C MET A 1 24.78 -11.81 7.02
N GLY A 2 23.48 -12.06 6.78
CA GLY A 2 23.02 -12.65 5.51
C GLY A 2 23.16 -11.60 4.42
N GLY A 3 23.83 -11.94 3.33
CA GLY A 3 24.05 -11.02 2.22
C GLY A 3 22.77 -10.80 1.43
N LEU A 4 22.66 -9.66 0.75
CA LEU A 4 21.61 -9.47 -0.25
C LEU A 4 22.03 -10.18 -1.54
N GLN A 5 21.20 -11.10 -2.02
CA GLN A 5 21.43 -11.77 -3.29
C GLN A 5 20.45 -11.23 -4.34
N PHE A 6 20.97 -10.50 -5.32
CA PHE A 6 20.17 -9.99 -6.42
C PHE A 6 19.80 -11.11 -7.42
N PRO A 7 18.58 -11.09 -7.98
CA PRO A 7 18.20 -11.94 -9.09
C PRO A 7 19.11 -11.72 -10.32
N PRO A 8 19.30 -12.73 -11.19
CA PRO A 8 20.08 -12.57 -12.42
C PRO A 8 19.57 -11.43 -13.30
N GLY A 9 20.47 -10.52 -13.68
CA GLY A 9 20.14 -9.40 -14.56
C GLY A 9 19.49 -8.20 -13.85
N ILE A 10 19.41 -8.23 -12.52
CA ILE A 10 19.04 -7.11 -11.65
C ILE A 10 20.27 -6.68 -10.87
N ASP A 11 20.50 -5.37 -10.76
CA ASP A 11 21.53 -4.81 -9.90
C ASP A 11 20.97 -3.76 -8.93
N ALA A 12 21.87 -3.07 -8.22
CA ALA A 12 21.49 -2.08 -7.23
C ALA A 12 20.86 -0.81 -7.85
N ASP A 13 21.17 -0.49 -9.10
CA ASP A 13 20.63 0.67 -9.81
C ASP A 13 19.18 0.44 -10.27
N ASP A 14 18.79 -0.84 -10.43
CA ASP A 14 17.41 -1.23 -10.75
C ASP A 14 16.46 -1.15 -9.53
N MET A 15 17.00 -0.92 -8.33
CA MET A 15 16.21 -0.93 -7.10
C MET A 15 15.28 0.29 -7.02
N ILE A 16 13.98 0.04 -6.94
CA ILE A 16 12.94 1.09 -6.88
C ILE A 16 12.29 1.23 -5.50
N GLY A 17 12.48 0.25 -4.62
CA GLY A 17 11.91 0.28 -3.28
C GLY A 17 12.52 -0.78 -2.38
N GLN A 18 12.62 -0.46 -1.10
CA GLN A 18 13.11 -1.35 -0.07
C GLN A 18 12.09 -1.43 1.06
N GLY A 19 11.53 -2.62 1.28
CA GLY A 19 10.59 -2.89 2.34
C GLY A 19 11.26 -3.57 3.54
N LYS A 20 10.45 -3.86 4.56
CA LYS A 20 10.87 -4.62 5.74
C LYS A 20 11.23 -6.08 5.41
N SER A 21 10.54 -6.67 4.45
CA SER A 21 10.59 -8.10 4.12
C SER A 21 11.47 -8.42 2.90
N GLY A 22 11.76 -7.41 2.07
CA GLY A 22 12.50 -7.59 0.84
C GLY A 22 12.69 -6.32 0.04
N ILE A 23 13.06 -6.51 -1.23
CA ILE A 23 13.43 -5.46 -2.18
C ILE A 23 12.53 -5.56 -3.41
N ALA A 24 12.13 -4.40 -3.93
CA ALA A 24 11.49 -4.25 -5.23
C ALA A 24 12.48 -3.61 -6.22
N ALA A 25 12.70 -4.27 -7.35
CA ALA A 25 13.55 -3.77 -8.43
C ALA A 25 12.79 -3.79 -9.76
N LEU A 26 13.02 -2.79 -10.60
CA LEU A 26 12.42 -2.68 -11.92
C LEU A 26 13.34 -3.36 -12.95
N ASP A 27 12.89 -4.46 -13.54
CA ASP A 27 13.60 -5.09 -14.65
C ASP A 27 13.48 -4.22 -15.90
N SER A 28 14.60 -3.60 -16.28
CA SER A 28 14.66 -2.71 -17.44
C SER A 28 14.28 -3.36 -18.77
N LYS A 29 14.40 -4.70 -18.90
CA LYS A 29 14.09 -5.46 -20.12
C LYS A 29 12.61 -5.80 -20.23
N THR A 30 12.03 -6.30 -19.15
CA THR A 30 10.62 -6.73 -19.14
C THR A 30 9.65 -5.62 -18.75
N LYS A 31 10.16 -4.53 -18.15
CA LYS A 31 9.38 -3.45 -17.53
C LYS A 31 8.48 -3.92 -16.39
N LEU A 32 8.79 -5.07 -15.80
CA LEU A 32 8.12 -5.62 -14.63
C LEU A 32 8.91 -5.32 -13.37
N VAL A 33 8.22 -5.29 -12.24
CA VAL A 33 8.86 -5.22 -10.91
C VAL A 33 9.06 -6.63 -10.41
N ILE A 34 10.29 -6.97 -10.03
CA ILE A 34 10.58 -8.17 -9.24
C ILE A 34 10.68 -7.79 -7.77
N LYS A 35 9.82 -8.40 -6.95
CA LYS A 35 9.88 -8.30 -5.49
C LYS A 35 10.48 -9.58 -4.94
N PHE A 36 11.63 -9.47 -4.28
CA PHE A 36 12.40 -10.59 -3.77
C PHE A 36 12.79 -10.37 -2.30
N PRO A 37 12.84 -11.44 -1.49
CA PRO A 37 13.07 -11.31 -0.06
C PRO A 37 14.54 -11.01 0.26
N TYR A 38 14.81 -10.48 1.45
CA TYR A 38 16.15 -10.59 2.02
C TYR A 38 16.51 -12.06 2.25
N ASP A 39 17.82 -12.38 2.29
CA ASP A 39 18.32 -13.71 2.63
C ASP A 39 18.17 -14.02 4.13
N THR A 40 16.91 -14.09 4.57
CA THR A 40 16.48 -14.41 5.94
C THR A 40 15.24 -15.29 5.87
N ASP A 41 15.07 -16.17 6.87
CA ASP A 41 13.89 -17.05 6.92
C ASP A 41 12.58 -16.26 7.02
N ALA A 42 12.58 -15.16 7.78
CA ALA A 42 11.42 -14.28 7.92
C ALA A 42 11.03 -13.63 6.59
N GLY A 43 11.99 -13.00 5.88
CA GLY A 43 11.72 -12.37 4.59
C GLY A 43 11.23 -13.37 3.54
N ARG A 44 11.84 -14.58 3.51
CA ARG A 44 11.39 -15.66 2.63
C ARG A 44 9.96 -16.10 2.94
N ALA A 45 9.60 -16.25 4.21
CA ALA A 45 8.27 -16.64 4.63
C ALA A 45 7.21 -15.59 4.26
N GLU A 46 7.51 -14.30 4.49
CA GLU A 46 6.63 -13.18 4.14
C GLU A 46 6.43 -13.08 2.62
N CYS A 47 7.50 -13.21 1.82
CA CYS A 47 7.40 -13.23 0.36
C CYS A 47 6.64 -14.45 -0.16
N ALA A 48 6.81 -15.62 0.45
CA ALA A 48 6.05 -16.83 0.09
C ALA A 48 4.56 -16.69 0.40
N HIS A 49 4.22 -16.03 1.52
CA HIS A 49 2.83 -15.76 1.87
C HIS A 49 2.16 -14.78 0.89
N GLU A 50 2.85 -13.69 0.55
CA GLU A 50 2.37 -12.74 -0.45
C GLU A 50 2.15 -13.40 -1.82
N LYS A 51 3.09 -14.25 -2.25
CA LYS A 51 2.95 -15.07 -3.47
C LYS A 51 1.67 -15.91 -3.41
N GLU A 52 1.42 -16.59 -2.30
CA GLU A 52 0.23 -17.44 -2.16
C GLU A 52 -1.07 -16.63 -2.32
N ILE A 53 -1.10 -15.40 -1.82
CA ILE A 53 -2.27 -14.51 -1.96
C ILE A 53 -2.50 -14.15 -3.42
N TYR A 54 -1.46 -13.71 -4.13
CA TYR A 54 -1.58 -13.40 -5.56
C TYR A 54 -2.04 -14.62 -6.36
N GLU A 55 -1.52 -15.81 -6.09
CA GLU A 55 -1.94 -17.05 -6.76
C GLU A 55 -3.36 -17.48 -6.37
N ARG A 56 -3.81 -17.23 -5.15
CA ARG A 56 -5.21 -17.46 -4.73
C ARG A 56 -6.14 -16.51 -5.46
N LEU A 57 -5.75 -15.24 -5.60
CA LEU A 57 -6.50 -14.24 -6.35
C LEU A 57 -6.58 -14.57 -7.85
N GLU A 58 -5.50 -15.08 -8.46
CA GLU A 58 -5.52 -15.57 -9.86
C GLU A 58 -6.48 -16.74 -10.08
N ARG A 59 -6.57 -17.63 -9.08
CA ARG A 59 -7.47 -18.80 -9.11
C ARG A 59 -8.92 -18.45 -8.80
N SER A 60 -9.19 -17.24 -8.30
CA SER A 60 -10.53 -16.80 -7.95
C SER A 60 -11.40 -16.65 -9.21
N PRO A 61 -12.67 -17.10 -9.20
CA PRO A 61 -13.59 -16.85 -10.30
C PRO A 61 -14.12 -15.40 -10.31
N LEU A 62 -13.84 -14.62 -9.26
CA LEU A 62 -14.26 -13.23 -9.17
C LEU A 62 -13.37 -12.34 -10.04
N PRO A 63 -13.93 -11.32 -10.72
CA PRO A 63 -13.13 -10.40 -11.51
C PRO A 63 -12.13 -9.68 -10.60
N ARG A 64 -10.88 -9.60 -11.06
CA ARG A 64 -9.85 -8.86 -10.34
C ARG A 64 -10.15 -7.35 -10.44
N PRO A 65 -10.16 -6.62 -9.31
CA PRO A 65 -10.29 -5.16 -9.35
C PRO A 65 -9.11 -4.53 -10.09
N SER A 66 -9.37 -3.50 -10.89
CA SER A 66 -8.32 -2.73 -11.60
C SER A 66 -7.39 -1.99 -10.64
N SER A 67 -7.85 -1.75 -9.41
CA SER A 67 -7.11 -1.12 -8.32
C SER A 67 -6.18 -2.10 -7.59
N LEU A 68 -5.86 -3.28 -8.14
CA LEU A 68 -4.89 -4.21 -7.57
C LEU A 68 -3.71 -4.34 -8.53
N LEU A 69 -2.48 -4.29 -8.01
CA LEU A 69 -1.29 -4.57 -8.80
C LEU A 69 -1.42 -5.90 -9.52
N LYS A 70 -1.31 -5.87 -10.85
CA LYS A 70 -1.29 -7.07 -11.68
C LYS A 70 -0.11 -7.97 -11.32
N TYR A 71 -0.41 -9.25 -11.12
CA TYR A 71 0.55 -10.31 -10.89
C TYR A 71 0.88 -11.01 -12.21
N TYR A 72 2.16 -11.13 -12.52
CA TYR A 72 2.67 -11.77 -13.75
C TYR A 72 3.27 -13.15 -13.50
N GLY A 73 3.20 -13.65 -12.27
CA GLY A 73 3.75 -14.94 -11.86
C GLY A 73 4.92 -14.80 -10.89
N SER A 74 5.66 -15.89 -10.72
CA SER A 74 6.82 -15.95 -9.83
C SER A 74 7.99 -16.66 -10.47
N THR A 75 9.18 -16.36 -10.00
CA THR A 75 10.45 -17.01 -10.33
C THR A 75 10.99 -17.72 -9.09
N GLU A 76 12.16 -18.35 -9.20
CA GLU A 76 12.87 -18.88 -8.03
C GLU A 76 13.37 -17.77 -7.07
N HIS A 77 13.46 -16.53 -7.55
CA HIS A 77 13.99 -15.40 -6.78
C HIS A 77 12.90 -14.52 -6.14
N GLY A 78 11.67 -14.51 -6.68
CA GLY A 78 10.63 -13.62 -6.20
C GLY A 78 9.38 -13.59 -7.08
N ILE A 79 8.47 -12.67 -6.77
CA ILE A 79 7.23 -12.45 -7.53
C ILE A 79 7.40 -11.32 -8.56
N LEU A 80 6.67 -11.42 -9.66
CA LEU A 80 6.65 -10.44 -10.74
C LEU A 80 5.33 -9.65 -10.71
N LEU A 81 5.44 -8.33 -10.64
CA LEU A 81 4.31 -7.40 -10.53
C LEU A 81 4.37 -6.34 -11.63
N GLU A 82 3.23 -5.74 -11.96
CA GLU A 82 3.24 -4.52 -12.77
C GLU A 82 4.00 -3.41 -12.06
N TYR A 83 4.70 -2.59 -12.84
CA TYR A 83 5.23 -1.35 -12.33
C TYR A 83 4.09 -0.37 -12.07
N ALA A 84 4.05 0.14 -10.86
CA ALA A 84 3.30 1.32 -10.50
C ALA A 84 4.21 2.15 -9.57
N LYS A 85 4.13 3.47 -9.70
CA LYS A 85 4.89 4.35 -8.82
C LYS A 85 4.22 4.31 -7.45
N ASN A 86 4.97 4.23 -6.36
CA ASN A 86 4.31 4.34 -5.07
C ASN A 86 3.52 5.65 -5.02
N ALA A 87 2.27 5.59 -4.54
CA ALA A 87 1.51 6.80 -4.24
C ALA A 87 2.26 7.66 -3.22
N HIS A 88 3.23 7.05 -2.52
CA HIS A 88 3.92 7.60 -1.40
C HIS A 88 5.36 7.02 -1.24
N GLY A 89 6.36 7.88 -1.04
CA GLY A 89 7.77 7.49 -0.85
C GLY A 89 8.23 7.25 0.60
N ASP A 90 7.40 7.60 1.60
CA ASP A 90 7.81 7.64 3.01
C ASP A 90 6.64 7.60 4.03
N VAL A 91 5.57 6.86 3.73
CA VAL A 91 4.41 6.66 4.64
C VAL A 91 4.21 5.17 4.72
N ASP A 92 3.93 4.69 5.92
CA ASP A 92 3.54 3.32 6.23
C ASP A 92 2.36 2.77 5.41
N CYS A 93 1.79 3.55 4.49
CA CYS A 93 0.97 3.13 3.35
C CYS A 93 1.83 2.41 2.28
N VAL A 94 2.56 1.35 2.66
CA VAL A 94 3.41 0.56 1.74
C VAL A 94 2.58 -0.20 0.68
N SER A 95 1.26 -0.17 0.85
CA SER A 95 0.32 -0.91 0.01
C SER A 95 -0.37 -0.08 -1.07
N PHE A 96 -0.23 1.25 -1.14
CA PHE A 96 -0.90 2.06 -2.18
C PHE A 96 0.06 2.62 -3.23
N TYR A 97 -0.28 2.41 -4.49
CA TYR A 97 0.51 2.73 -5.69
C TYR A 97 -0.35 3.57 -6.64
N VAL A 98 0.29 4.34 -7.51
CA VAL A 98 -0.34 5.11 -8.58
C VAL A 98 0.33 4.72 -9.89
N ASP A 99 -0.46 4.34 -10.88
CA ASP A 99 0.08 4.01 -12.20
C ASP A 99 0.20 5.25 -13.12
N GLU A 100 0.62 5.04 -14.36
CA GLU A 100 0.81 6.12 -15.35
C GLU A 100 -0.49 6.86 -15.70
N LEU A 101 -1.65 6.26 -15.45
CA LEU A 101 -2.97 6.86 -15.68
C LEU A 101 -3.50 7.60 -14.45
N LEU A 102 -2.71 7.67 -13.38
CA LEU A 102 -3.07 8.22 -12.08
C LEU A 102 -4.13 7.38 -11.34
N ASP A 103 -4.27 6.10 -11.67
CA ASP A 103 -5.17 5.20 -10.95
C ASP A 103 -4.52 4.69 -9.66
N LEU A 104 -5.28 4.73 -8.56
CA LEU A 104 -4.85 4.17 -7.28
C LEU A 104 -4.91 2.64 -7.33
N LYS A 105 -3.78 2.01 -7.04
CA LYS A 105 -3.59 0.57 -6.94
C LYS A 105 -3.18 0.17 -5.54
N VAL A 106 -3.60 -1.03 -5.15
CA VAL A 106 -3.19 -1.68 -3.92
C VAL A 106 -2.20 -2.78 -4.28
N GLY A 107 -1.12 -2.90 -3.53
CA GLY A 107 -0.11 -3.93 -3.62
C GLY A 107 0.43 -4.26 -2.22
N ASP A 108 1.43 -5.11 -2.14
CA ASP A 108 2.10 -5.48 -0.88
C ASP A 108 1.21 -6.18 0.16
N PHE A 109 1.10 -7.50 0.06
CA PHE A 109 0.35 -8.34 1.00
C PHE A 109 1.22 -9.01 2.07
N THR A 110 2.44 -8.53 2.29
CA THR A 110 3.38 -9.17 3.22
C THR A 110 2.88 -9.26 4.66
N ARG A 111 1.89 -8.43 5.05
CA ARG A 111 1.30 -8.39 6.40
C ARG A 111 -0.15 -8.84 6.49
N SER A 112 -0.71 -9.47 5.46
CA SER A 112 -2.13 -9.90 5.46
C SER A 112 -2.51 -10.89 6.57
N THR A 113 -1.55 -11.56 7.21
CA THR A 113 -1.79 -12.39 8.39
C THR A 113 -2.17 -11.58 9.64
N ASP A 114 -1.89 -10.27 9.66
CA ASP A 114 -2.20 -9.35 10.76
C ASP A 114 -3.64 -8.80 10.69
N ALA A 115 -4.52 -9.40 9.89
CA ALA A 115 -5.91 -8.95 9.65
C ALA A 115 -6.77 -9.01 10.93
N THR A 116 -6.56 -8.01 11.79
CA THR A 116 -7.28 -7.77 13.04
C THR A 116 -8.15 -6.52 12.89
N PRO A 117 -9.21 -6.36 13.71
CA PRO A 117 -10.00 -5.12 13.69
C PRO A 117 -9.16 -3.86 13.93
N GLN A 118 -8.09 -3.95 14.74
CA GLN A 118 -7.15 -2.85 14.98
C GLN A 118 -6.31 -2.54 13.74
N ALA A 119 -5.77 -3.56 13.08
CA ALA A 119 -5.06 -3.37 11.81
C ALA A 119 -5.97 -2.74 10.76
N MET A 120 -7.24 -3.19 10.66
CA MET A 120 -8.19 -2.61 9.73
C MET A 120 -8.45 -1.12 9.99
N LYS A 121 -8.60 -0.72 11.26
CA LYS A 121 -8.73 0.69 11.61
C LYS A 121 -7.49 1.51 11.25
N LYS A 122 -6.30 0.92 11.40
CA LYS A 122 -5.06 1.56 10.97
C LYS A 122 -5.04 1.74 9.46
N ASP A 123 -5.34 0.70 8.69
CA ASP A 123 -5.36 0.76 7.22
C ASP A 123 -6.34 1.82 6.70
N ILE A 124 -7.50 1.97 7.34
CA ILE A 124 -8.49 3.01 7.00
C ILE A 124 -7.94 4.41 7.34
N SER A 125 -7.28 4.58 8.49
CA SER A 125 -6.66 5.86 8.87
C SER A 125 -5.53 6.26 7.91
N ASP A 126 -4.71 5.27 7.54
CA ASP A 126 -3.63 5.36 6.55
C ASP A 126 -4.21 5.76 5.17
N PHE A 127 -5.33 5.15 4.75
CA PHE A 127 -6.08 5.53 3.55
C PHE A 127 -6.57 6.99 3.60
N GLY A 128 -7.14 7.43 4.74
CA GLY A 128 -7.52 8.83 4.94
C GLY A 128 -6.35 9.80 4.78
N SER A 129 -5.17 9.42 5.29
CA SER A 129 -3.93 10.19 5.17
C SER A 129 -3.42 10.26 3.73
N ALA A 130 -3.55 9.17 2.97
CA ALA A 130 -3.24 9.15 1.54
C ALA A 130 -4.15 10.09 0.75
N ILE A 131 -5.47 10.08 1.02
CA ILE A 131 -6.40 11.03 0.39
C ILE A 131 -6.03 12.48 0.75
N TYR A 132 -5.75 12.77 2.02
CA TYR A 132 -5.35 14.11 2.45
C TYR A 132 -4.13 14.60 1.67
N TYR A 133 -3.09 13.76 1.56
CA TYR A 133 -1.91 14.10 0.78
C TYR A 133 -2.24 14.33 -0.70
N LEU A 134 -3.05 13.45 -1.32
CA LEU A 134 -3.43 13.60 -2.73
C LEU A 134 -4.09 14.96 -3.01
N VAL A 135 -4.94 15.46 -2.10
CA VAL A 135 -5.66 16.71 -2.30
C VAL A 135 -4.91 17.96 -1.80
N THR A 136 -3.93 17.82 -0.90
CA THR A 136 -3.19 18.95 -0.30
C THR A 136 -1.73 19.04 -0.71
N SER A 137 -1.16 17.96 -1.24
CA SER A 137 0.29 17.74 -1.40
C SER A 137 1.09 17.88 -0.09
N GLN A 138 0.44 17.69 1.06
CA GLN A 138 1.04 17.82 2.39
C GLN A 138 0.71 16.62 3.27
N TYR A 139 1.61 16.33 4.20
CA TYR A 139 1.34 15.37 5.27
C TYR A 139 0.40 15.98 6.30
N PRO A 140 -0.48 15.17 6.94
CA PRO A 140 -1.32 15.68 8.02
C PRO A 140 -0.47 16.25 9.17
N TYR A 141 0.68 15.64 9.46
CA TYR A 141 1.59 16.05 10.53
C TYR A 141 3.06 15.91 10.11
N PRO A 142 3.62 16.89 9.37
CA PRO A 142 5.00 16.82 8.92
C PRO A 142 5.97 16.77 10.12
N GLY A 143 6.91 15.82 10.08
CA GLY A 143 7.95 15.66 11.10
C GLY A 143 7.52 14.92 12.37
N MET A 144 6.32 14.34 12.41
CA MET A 144 5.89 13.44 13.49
C MET A 144 6.11 11.97 13.12
N THR A 145 6.31 11.12 14.13
CA THR A 145 6.41 9.67 13.94
C THR A 145 5.03 9.03 13.82
N ASP A 146 4.93 7.83 13.24
CA ASP A 146 3.64 7.13 13.07
C ASP A 146 2.90 6.93 14.39
N LYS A 147 3.65 6.60 15.45
CA LYS A 147 3.08 6.48 16.80
C LYS A 147 2.46 7.80 17.29
N GLN A 148 3.13 8.93 17.05
CA GLN A 148 2.60 10.25 17.45
C GLN A 148 1.36 10.62 16.65
N ILE A 149 1.36 10.31 15.35
CA ILE A 149 0.23 10.54 14.45
C ILE A 149 -0.97 9.69 14.89
N GLU A 150 -0.74 8.41 15.19
CA GLU A 150 -1.77 7.50 15.67
C GLU A 150 -2.37 7.97 17.01
N GLU A 151 -1.53 8.39 17.96
CA GLU A 151 -1.99 8.95 19.24
C GLU A 151 -2.86 10.21 19.05
N ARG A 152 -2.53 11.06 18.07
CA ARG A 152 -3.34 12.25 17.73
C ARG A 152 -4.70 11.88 17.14
N PHE A 153 -4.73 10.96 16.18
CA PHE A 153 -5.98 10.47 15.60
C PHE A 153 -6.87 9.82 16.67
N GLN A 154 -6.30 9.02 17.58
CA GLN A 154 -7.03 8.45 18.72
C GLN A 154 -7.62 9.53 19.64
N ARG A 155 -6.94 10.67 19.80
CA ARG A 155 -7.44 11.84 20.55
C ARG A 155 -8.39 12.73 19.75
N LYS A 156 -8.67 12.39 18.48
CA LYS A 156 -9.44 13.21 17.54
C LYS A 156 -8.85 14.60 17.30
N GLU A 157 -7.56 14.74 17.55
CA GLU A 157 -6.78 15.90 17.16
C GLU A 157 -6.42 15.68 15.69
N CYS A 158 -7.26 16.16 14.76
CA CYS A 158 -7.02 16.10 13.32
C CYS A 158 -6.53 17.47 12.81
N PRO A 159 -5.80 17.53 11.68
CA PRO A 159 -5.49 18.78 11.01
C PRO A 159 -6.77 19.55 10.64
N ASP A 160 -6.64 20.86 10.44
CA ASP A 160 -7.75 21.66 9.94
C ASP A 160 -8.09 21.22 8.50
N LEU A 161 -9.36 20.88 8.29
CA LEU A 161 -9.90 20.43 7.01
C LEU A 161 -10.86 21.45 6.38
N THR A 162 -10.95 22.68 6.90
CA THR A 162 -11.94 23.68 6.47
C THR A 162 -11.96 23.86 4.95
N ASP A 163 -10.78 24.02 4.33
CA ASP A 163 -10.61 24.24 2.89
C ASP A 163 -10.11 22.99 2.13
N VAL A 164 -10.17 21.81 2.75
CA VAL A 164 -9.64 20.57 2.19
C VAL A 164 -10.74 19.82 1.43
N GLN A 165 -10.46 19.47 0.17
CA GLN A 165 -11.33 18.62 -0.63
C GLN A 165 -11.45 17.22 0.00
N LEU A 166 -12.56 16.52 -0.24
CA LEU A 166 -12.80 15.19 0.33
C LEU A 166 -12.76 15.11 1.87
N LYS A 167 -12.84 16.25 2.59
CA LYS A 167 -12.87 16.28 4.07
C LYS A 167 -13.94 15.40 4.70
N SER A 168 -15.06 15.18 3.99
CA SER A 168 -16.15 14.29 4.42
C SER A 168 -15.76 12.81 4.41
N ILE A 169 -14.69 12.44 3.73
CA ILE A 169 -14.12 11.07 3.71
C ILE A 169 -12.88 11.00 4.61
N ILE A 170 -12.00 12.00 4.51
CA ILE A 170 -10.74 12.06 5.27
C ILE A 170 -11.01 12.04 6.78
N TYR A 171 -11.92 12.91 7.27
CA TYR A 171 -12.16 13.01 8.71
C TYR A 171 -12.72 11.73 9.32
N PRO A 172 -13.76 11.07 8.76
CA PRO A 172 -14.24 9.80 9.29
C PRO A 172 -13.19 8.68 9.31
N CYS A 173 -12.27 8.66 8.34
CA CYS A 173 -11.13 7.72 8.35
C CYS A 173 -10.26 7.91 9.60
N TRP A 174 -9.85 9.15 9.88
CA TRP A 174 -9.02 9.47 11.05
C TRP A 174 -9.76 9.40 12.39
N ALA A 175 -11.05 9.73 12.39
CA ALA A 175 -11.89 9.68 13.59
C ALA A 175 -12.27 8.23 14.00
N GLY A 176 -11.89 7.24 13.20
CA GLY A 176 -12.17 5.83 13.45
C GLY A 176 -13.65 5.48 13.34
N HIS A 177 -14.39 6.20 12.48
CA HIS A 177 -15.82 5.99 12.27
C HIS A 177 -16.12 4.70 11.51
N TYR A 178 -15.21 4.27 10.65
CA TYR A 178 -15.39 3.08 9.84
C TYR A 178 -14.88 1.81 10.51
N GLY A 179 -15.67 0.74 10.42
CA GLY A 179 -15.26 -0.61 10.79
C GLY A 179 -14.63 -1.39 9.64
N SER A 180 -14.85 -0.95 8.40
CA SER A 180 -14.35 -1.62 7.18
C SER A 180 -14.30 -0.68 5.97
N PHE A 181 -13.62 -1.11 4.90
CA PHE A 181 -13.57 -0.35 3.64
C PHE A 181 -14.91 -0.33 2.89
N GLU A 182 -15.83 -1.25 3.15
CA GLU A 182 -17.19 -1.19 2.58
C GLU A 182 -17.94 0.06 3.06
N GLU A 183 -17.78 0.42 4.33
CA GLU A 183 -18.39 1.64 4.88
C GLU A 183 -17.77 2.90 4.27
N VAL A 184 -16.43 2.91 4.10
CA VAL A 184 -15.72 3.98 3.37
C VAL A 184 -16.26 4.12 1.95
N LEU A 185 -16.45 3.00 1.24
CA LEU A 185 -16.93 2.99 -0.13
C LEU A 185 -18.36 3.53 -0.28
N VAL A 186 -19.22 3.33 0.72
CA VAL A 186 -20.57 3.93 0.73
C VAL A 186 -20.46 5.45 0.70
N ASP A 187 -19.67 6.02 1.61
CA ASP A 187 -19.53 7.48 1.71
C ASP A 187 -18.82 8.08 0.49
N VAL A 188 -17.80 7.39 -0.05
CA VAL A 188 -17.12 7.82 -1.30
C VAL A 188 -18.10 7.85 -2.46
N LYS A 189 -18.95 6.83 -2.62
CA LYS A 189 -19.95 6.78 -3.70
C LYS A 189 -20.99 7.89 -3.55
N GLU A 190 -21.45 8.15 -2.33
CA GLU A 190 -22.37 9.26 -2.07
C GLU A 190 -21.71 10.61 -2.35
N HIS A 191 -20.44 10.80 -1.98
CA HIS A 191 -19.71 12.02 -2.31
C HIS A 191 -19.60 12.25 -3.81
N ILE A 192 -19.24 11.20 -4.59
CA ILE A 192 -19.15 11.28 -6.06
C ILE A 192 -20.50 11.62 -6.68
N ARG A 193 -21.61 11.10 -6.15
CA ARG A 193 -22.97 11.42 -6.64
C ARG A 193 -23.37 12.89 -6.46
N LEU A 194 -22.75 13.58 -5.52
CA LEU A 194 -23.04 14.98 -5.18
C LEU A 194 -22.17 15.98 -5.94
N LEU A 195 -21.20 15.51 -6.73
CA LEU A 195 -20.36 16.31 -7.65
C LEU A 195 -21.04 16.44 -9.01
#